data_AF-A0A2D4U0L7-F1
#
_entry.id   AF-A0A2D4U0L7-F1
#
_cell.length_a   1.000
_cell.length_b   1.000
_cell.length_c   1.000
_cell.angle_alpha   90.00
_cell.angle_beta   90.00
_cell.angle_gamma   90.00
#
_symmetry.space_group_name_H-M   'P 1'
#
loop_
_entity.id
_entity.type
_entity.pdbx_description
1 polymer ?
#
loop_
_entity_poly.entity_id
_entity_poly.type
_entity_poly.pdbx_seq_one_letter_code
_entity_poly.pdbx_strand_id
1 'polypeptide(L)' 'MVRTATGHLYTGISTDPARRLRQHNGELTGGAKALRGKGPLQLVYQQPMTNRAEASKAEYQFKQLSRAAKEQRISEQ' A
#
# COMPACT_ATOMS: atom_id res chain seq x y z
N MET A 1 1.31 0.83 2.24
CA MET A 1 1.94 0.13 1.10
C MET A 1 1.88 -1.35 1.35
N VAL A 2 1.56 -2.10 0.30
CA VAL A 2 1.40 -3.55 0.35
C VAL A 2 2.48 -4.21 -0.50
N ARG A 3 3.09 -5.27 0.01
CA ARG A 3 4.01 -6.14 -0.73
C ARG A 3 3.26 -7.38 -1.20
N THR A 4 3.42 -7.73 -2.47
CA THR A 4 2.90 -8.99 -3.04
C THR A 4 3.85 -10.15 -2.75
N ALA A 5 3.39 -11.38 -2.94
CA ALA A 5 4.23 -12.57 -2.80
C ALA A 5 5.50 -12.54 -3.68
N THR A 6 5.41 -11.91 -4.85
CA THR A 6 6.53 -11.71 -5.78
C THR A 6 7.43 -10.51 -5.45
N GLY A 7 7.21 -9.84 -4.31
CA GLY A 7 8.01 -8.70 -3.87
C GLY A 7 7.68 -7.37 -4.58
N HIS A 8 6.60 -7.28 -5.35
CA HIS A 8 6.14 -6.00 -5.91
C HIS A 8 5.48 -5.15 -4.84
N LEU A 9 5.67 -3.84 -4.93
CA LEU A 9 5.11 -2.86 -4.01
C LEU A 9 3.90 -2.16 -4.64
N TYR A 10 2.80 -2.10 -3.88
CA TYR A 10 1.59 -1.37 -4.23
C TYR A 10 1.32 -0.26 -3.22
N THR A 11 1.21 0.97 -3.71
CA THR A 11 0.92 2.15 -2.90
C THR A 11 -0.54 2.57 -3.05
N GLY A 12 -1.13 3.01 -1.94
CA GLY A 12 -2.54 3.33 -1.82
C GLY A 12 -2.79 4.12 -0.53
N ILE A 13 -3.78 5.01 -0.55
CA ILE A 13 -4.33 5.63 0.67
C ILE A 13 -5.58 4.89 1.16
N SER A 14 -5.79 4.86 2.48
CA SER A 14 -7.00 4.35 3.09
C SER A 14 -7.23 4.98 4.45
N THR A 15 -8.49 5.15 4.84
CA THR A 15 -8.88 5.46 6.22
C THR A 15 -8.90 4.22 7.11
N ASP A 16 -8.89 3.02 6.52
CA ASP A 16 -8.90 1.74 7.21
C ASP A 16 -7.98 0.75 6.47
N PRO A 17 -6.67 0.80 6.75
CA PRO A 17 -5.67 -0.04 6.08
C PRO A 17 -5.91 -1.54 6.27
N ALA A 18 -6.42 -1.94 7.44
CA ALA A 18 -6.69 -3.35 7.75
C ALA A 18 -7.83 -3.90 6.88
N ARG A 19 -8.97 -3.20 6.83
CA ARG A 19 -10.07 -3.57 5.93
C ARG A 19 -9.63 -3.55 4.47
N ARG A 20 -8.84 -2.55 4.06
CA ARG A 20 -8.31 -2.43 2.70
C ARG A 20 -7.43 -3.63 2.32
N LEU A 21 -6.59 -4.10 3.24
CA LEU A 21 -5.75 -5.28 3.03
C LEU A 21 -6.60 -6.55 2.81
N ARG A 22 -7.63 -6.76 3.63
CA ARG A 22 -8.58 -7.89 3.49
C ARG A 22 -9.31 -7.86 2.14
N GLN A 23 -9.71 -6.67 1.67
CA GLN A 23 -10.27 -6.50 0.33
C GLN A 23 -9.28 -6.89 -0.78
N HIS A 24 -8.01 -6.55 -0.62
CA HIS A 24 -6.98 -6.90 -1.59
C HIS A 24 -6.61 -8.40 -1.57
N ASN A 25 -6.65 -9.04 -0.39
CA ASN A 25 -6.47 -10.49 -0.25
C ASN A 25 -7.67 -11.30 -0.76
N GLY A 26 -8.79 -10.65 -1.11
CA GLY A 26 -9.99 -11.33 -1.59
C GLY A 26 -10.91 -11.86 -0.49
N GLU A 27 -10.64 -11.56 0.78
CA GLU A 27 -11.53 -11.88 1.90
C GLU A 27 -12.79 -11.01 1.88
N LEU A 28 -12.69 -9.80 1.33
CA LEU A 28 -13.77 -8.84 1.18
C LEU A 28 -13.84 -8.31 -0.26
N THR A 29 -15.01 -7.83 -0.67
CA THR A 29 -15.19 -7.21 -2.00
C THR A 29 -14.56 -5.81 -2.06
N GLY A 30 -14.14 -5.37 -3.24
CA GLY A 30 -13.64 -4.00 -3.47
C GLY A 30 -12.11 -3.82 -3.48
N GLY A 31 -11.34 -4.89 -3.61
CA GLY A 31 -9.89 -4.84 -3.83
C GLY A 31 -9.50 -4.29 -5.21
N ALA A 32 -8.32 -3.69 -5.32
CA ALA A 32 -7.74 -3.27 -6.59
C ALA A 32 -7.53 -4.48 -7.52
N LYS A 33 -7.98 -4.35 -8.79
CA LYS A 33 -7.80 -5.38 -9.82
C LYS A 33 -6.35 -5.83 -9.96
N ALA A 34 -5.41 -4.88 -9.82
CA ALA A 34 -3.97 -5.14 -9.95
C ALA A 34 -3.40 -6.08 -8.87
N LEU A 35 -4.10 -6.29 -7.74
CA LEU A 35 -3.67 -7.14 -6.63
C LEU A 35 -4.41 -8.48 -6.56
N ARG A 36 -5.42 -8.69 -7.41
CA ARG A 36 -6.19 -9.94 -7.45
C ARG A 36 -5.27 -11.11 -7.76
N GLY A 37 -5.25 -12.12 -6.88
CA GLY A 37 -4.43 -13.32 -7.03
C GLY A 37 -2.93 -13.13 -6.78
N LYS A 38 -2.48 -11.97 -6.27
CA LYS A 38 -1.06 -11.70 -5.97
C LYS A 38 -0.68 -11.93 -4.50
N GLY A 39 -1.56 -12.62 -3.76
CA GLY A 39 -1.38 -12.93 -2.36
C GLY A 39 -0.32 -14.02 -2.11
N PRO A 40 0.09 -14.24 -0.85
CA PRO A 40 -0.30 -13.46 0.33
C PRO A 40 0.19 -12.01 0.25
N LEU A 41 -0.69 -11.06 0.56
CA LEU A 41 -0.36 -9.65 0.59
C LEU A 41 0.03 -9.23 2.00
N GLN A 42 1.13 -8.48 2.11
CA GLN A 42 1.64 -8.00 3.40
C GLN A 42 1.60 -6.48 3.45
N LEU A 43 1.03 -5.92 4.52
CA LEU A 43 1.16 -4.49 4.81
C LEU A 43 2.57 -4.24 5.34
N VAL A 44 3.41 -3.57 4.54
CA VAL A 44 4.84 -3.37 4.84
C VAL A 44 5.18 -1.93 5.22
N TYR A 45 4.27 -0.99 4.99
CA TYR A 45 4.45 0.40 5.40
C TYR A 45 3.10 1.07 5.58
N GLN A 46 2.95 1.90 6.60
CA GLN A 46 1.78 2.73 6.82
C GLN A 46 2.17 4.05 7.48
N GLN A 47 1.56 5.15 7.05
CA GLN A 47 1.81 6.45 7.67
C GLN A 47 0.49 7.19 7.86
N PRO A 48 0.17 7.63 9.08
CA PRO A 48 -1.02 8.43 9.32
C PRO A 48 -0.88 9.80 8.67
N MET A 49 -2.00 10.32 8.15
CA MET A 49 -2.07 11.61 7.47
C MET A 49 -3.30 12.37 7.98
N THR A 50 -3.17 13.69 8.10
CA THR A 50 -4.21 14.54 8.69
C THR A 50 -5.50 14.55 7.89
N ASN A 51 -5.40 14.51 6.55
CA ASN A 51 -6.57 14.56 5.67
C ASN A 51 -6.28 13.89 4.32
N ARG A 52 -7.33 13.74 3.51
CA ARG A 52 -7.26 13.11 2.19
C ARG A 52 -6.34 13.86 1.22
N ALA A 53 -6.26 15.19 1.30
CA ALA A 53 -5.44 15.98 0.39
C ALA A 53 -3.95 15.72 0.64
N GLU A 54 -3.52 15.77 1.90
CA GLU A 54 -2.14 15.45 2.30
C GLU A 54 -1.80 13.98 2.01
N ALA A 55 -2.72 13.05 2.29
CA ALA A 55 -2.53 11.65 1.94
C ALA A 55 -2.35 11.44 0.43
N SER A 56 -3.13 12.14 -0.40
CA SER A 56 -3.03 12.05 -1.86
C SER A 56 -1.71 12.64 -2.38
N LYS A 57 -1.26 13.77 -1.83
CA LYS A 57 0.05 14.37 -2.15
C LYS A 57 1.19 13.44 -1.78
N ALA A 58 1.16 12.88 -0.57
CA ALA A 58 2.16 11.93 -0.11
C ALA A 58 2.16 10.67 -0.99
N GLU A 59 1.00 10.12 -1.34
CA GLU A 59 0.90 8.97 -2.25
C GLU A 59 1.52 9.26 -3.62
N TYR A 60 1.25 10.45 -4.18
CA TYR A 60 1.86 10.88 -5.44
C TYR A 60 3.38 10.94 -5.34
N GLN A 61 3.92 11.59 -4.30
CA GLN A 61 5.36 11.65 -4.06
C GLN A 61 5.96 10.24 -3.90
N PHE A 62 5.31 9.37 -3.12
CA PHE A 62 5.71 7.98 -2.95
C PHE A 62 5.72 7.21 -4.27
N LYS A 63 4.76 7.45 -5.17
CA LYS A 63 4.73 6.79 -6.49
C LYS A 63 5.97 7.13 -7.31
N GLN A 64 6.45 8.37 -7.23
CA GLN A 64 7.65 8.85 -7.94
C GLN A 64 8.97 8.33 -7.36
N LEU A 65 8.98 7.83 -6.11
CA LEU A 65 10.19 7.27 -5.51
C LEU A 65 10.64 5.99 -6.24
N SER A 66 11.96 5.82 -6.32
CA SER A 66 12.56 4.58 -6.79
C SER A 66 12.19 3.42 -5.86
N ARG A 67 12.33 2.18 -6.35
CA ARG A 67 12.14 1.00 -5.49
C ARG A 67 13.06 1.05 -4.27
N ALA A 68 14.34 1.37 -4.45
CA ALA A 68 15.31 1.46 -3.35
C ALA A 68 14.88 2.49 -2.29
N ALA A 69 14.42 3.67 -2.68
CA ALA A 69 13.93 4.67 -1.74
C ALA A 69 12.67 4.20 -0.99
N LYS A 70 11.77 3.46 -1.65
CA LYS A 70 10.61 2.85 -0.99
C LYS A 70 11.03 1.80 0.04
N GLU A 71 12.01 0.97 -0.30
CA GLU A 71 12.56 -0.06 0.59
C GLU A 71 13.24 0.55 1.82
N GLN A 72 13.97 1.65 1.66
CA GLN A 72 14.55 2.40 2.79
C GLN A 72 13.45 2.86 3.75
N ARG A 73 12.37 3.46 3.23
CA ARG A 73 11.23 3.87 4.08
C ARG A 73 10.56 2.71 4.80
N ILE A 74 10.53 1.52 4.19
CA ILE A 74 10.02 0.30 4.85
C ILE A 74 10.96 -0.10 6.00
N SER A 75 12.28 -0.05 5.80
CA SER A 75 13.25 -0.44 6.84
C SER A 75 13.34 0.55 8.02
N GLU A 76 12.98 1.81 7.80
CA GLU A 76 13.02 2.88 8.80
C GLU A 76 11.73 3.00 9.63
N GLN A 77 10.69 2.21 9.31
CA GLN A 77 9.38 2.25 9.95
C GLN A 77 9.22 1.13 10.98
#